data_AF-A0A2K3NYN1-F1
#
_entry.id   AF-A0A2K3NYN1-F1
#
_cell.length_a   1.000
_cell.length_b   1.000
_cell.length_c   1.000
_cell.angle_alpha   90.00
_cell.angle_beta   90.00
_cell.angle_gamma   90.00
#
_symmetry.space_group_name_H-M   'P 1'
#
loop_
_entity.id
_entity.type
_entity.pdbx_description
1 polymer ?
#
loop_
_entity_poly.entity_id
_entity_poly.type
_entity_poly.pdbx_seq_one_letter_code
_entity_poly.pdbx_strand_id
1 'polypeptide(L)'
;MIALHTCEKSSSKGKGLKSNVSAELKEILTRMDNRIHKLYKSLPTNAMLIVCTGHGDTAVVRRLRKMLTEESEPNFGREKIVESLEEFQARAEVALCFVGVKH
;
A
#
# COMPACT_ATOMS: atom_id res chain seq x y z
N MET A 1 14.80 -1.45 -4.89
CA MET A 1 13.98 -0.29 -5.31
C MET A 1 13.82 -0.20 -6.84
N ILE A 2 12.81 -0.88 -7.40
CA ILE A 2 12.54 -0.87 -8.86
C ILE A 2 12.27 0.56 -9.39
N ALA A 3 11.70 1.42 -8.55
CA ALA A 3 11.45 2.83 -8.82
C ALA A 3 12.73 3.61 -9.19
N LEU A 4 13.89 3.27 -8.61
CA LEU A 4 15.17 3.91 -8.97
C LEU A 4 15.65 3.53 -10.37
N HIS A 5 15.13 2.43 -10.94
CA HIS A 5 15.52 1.93 -12.24
C HIS A 5 14.48 2.21 -13.33
N THR A 6 13.22 2.47 -12.95
CA THR A 6 12.12 2.76 -13.89
C THR A 6 11.78 4.25 -13.97
N CYS A 7 12.30 5.09 -13.07
CA CYS A 7 12.14 6.55 -13.17
C CYS A 7 13.26 7.16 -14.02
N GLU A 8 12.91 8.01 -14.99
CA GLU A 8 13.86 8.94 -15.60
C GLU A 8 14.53 9.77 -14.50
N LYS A 9 15.85 9.97 -14.63
CA LYS A 9 16.69 10.74 -13.71
C LYS A 9 16.37 12.24 -13.75
N SER A 10 15.15 12.65 -13.42
CA SER A 10 14.82 14.06 -13.18
C SER A 10 14.79 14.36 -11.67
N SER A 11 15.99 14.71 -11.20
CA SER A 11 16.29 15.59 -10.05
C SER A 11 15.48 15.45 -8.75
N SER A 12 16.19 14.96 -7.75
CA SER A 12 16.08 15.35 -6.35
C SER A 12 15.77 16.85 -6.13
N LYS A 13 14.72 17.15 -5.37
CA LYS A 13 14.71 18.32 -4.47
C LYS A 13 13.68 18.09 -3.36
N GLY A 14 14.18 18.01 -2.13
CA GLY A 14 13.39 17.87 -0.92
C GLY A 14 12.29 18.93 -0.88
N LYS A 15 11.06 18.47 -0.89
CA LYS A 15 9.91 19.18 -0.33
C LYS A 15 9.29 18.18 0.63
N GLY A 16 9.20 18.57 1.91
CA GLY A 16 8.48 17.78 2.91
C GLY A 16 7.16 17.29 2.34
N LEU A 17 6.74 16.10 2.77
CA LEU A 17 5.58 15.35 2.29
C LEU A 17 4.29 16.20 2.36
N LYS A 18 4.15 17.16 1.45
CA LYS A 18 2.87 17.77 1.10
C LYS A 18 2.18 16.67 0.34
N SER A 19 1.42 15.85 1.07
CA SER A 19 0.59 14.82 0.48
C SER A 19 -0.37 15.52 -0.49
N ASN A 20 -0.05 15.51 -1.78
CA ASN A 20 -0.98 15.88 -2.84
C ASN A 20 -2.03 14.77 -2.92
N VAL A 21 -2.85 14.64 -1.87
CA VAL A 21 -3.98 13.72 -1.85
C VAL A 21 -4.98 14.28 -2.85
N SER A 22 -5.28 13.51 -3.90
CA SER A 22 -6.30 13.93 -4.87
C SER A 22 -7.65 14.12 -4.16
N ALA A 23 -8.51 14.97 -4.72
CA ALA A 23 -9.86 15.17 -4.18
C ALA A 23 -10.63 13.83 -4.08
N GLU A 24 -10.47 12.97 -5.08
CA GLU A 24 -11.02 11.61 -5.10
C GLU A 24 -10.49 10.75 -3.94
N LEU A 25 -9.17 10.73 -3.71
CA LEU A 25 -8.60 9.96 -2.61
C LEU A 25 -9.10 10.49 -1.26
N LYS A 26 -9.23 11.81 -1.11
CA LYS A 26 -9.78 12.44 0.10
C LYS A 26 -11.23 12.03 0.34
N GLU A 27 -12.05 11.97 -0.71
CA GLU A 27 -13.43 11.51 -0.62
C GLU A 27 -13.51 10.05 -0.18
N ILE A 28 -12.69 9.17 -0.79
CA ILE A 28 -12.62 7.75 -0.44
C ILE A 28 -12.25 7.58 1.04
N LEU A 29 -11.21 8.28 1.50
CA LEU A 29 -10.76 8.23 2.90
C LEU A 29 -11.84 8.75 3.85
N THR A 30 -12.51 9.85 3.50
CA THR A 30 -13.62 10.42 4.30
C THR A 30 -14.80 9.43 4.39
N ARG A 31 -15.12 8.74 3.30
CA ARG A 31 -16.17 7.72 3.30
C ARG A 31 -15.80 6.50 4.16
N MET A 32 -14.53 6.08 4.14
CA MET A 32 -14.04 5.00 5.00
C MET A 32 -14.09 5.38 6.48
N ASP A 33 -13.62 6.58 6.83
CA ASP A 33 -13.66 7.10 8.20
C ASP A 33 -15.09 7.12 8.75
N ASN A 34 -16.03 7.67 7.97
CA ASN A 34 -17.45 7.68 8.34
C ASN A 34 -18.03 6.28 8.58
N ARG A 35 -17.60 5.27 7.82
CA ARG A 35 -18.05 3.88 8.01
C ARG A 35 -17.49 3.28 9.30
N ILE A 36 -16.20 3.46 9.55
CA ILE A 36 -15.54 2.98 10.78
C ILE A 36 -16.15 3.66 12.00
N HIS A 37 -16.37 4.98 11.95
CA HIS A 37 -16.97 5.74 13.04
C HIS A 37 -18.40 5.30 13.35
N LYS A 38 -19.23 5.08 12.32
CA LYS A 38 -20.59 4.54 12.49
C LYS A 38 -20.57 3.16 13.15
N LEU A 39 -19.67 2.28 12.71
CA LEU A 39 -19.50 0.97 13.31
C LEU A 39 -19.09 1.10 14.78
N TYR A 40 -18.04 1.86 15.08
CA TYR A 40 -17.58 2.11 16.45
C TYR A 40 -18.69 2.65 17.36
N LYS A 41 -19.48 3.62 16.87
CA LYS A 41 -20.62 4.15 17.63
C LYS A 41 -21.69 3.11 17.93
N SER A 42 -21.93 2.14 17.04
CA SER A 42 -22.91 1.06 17.26
C SER A 42 -22.45 -0.04 18.21
N LEU A 43 -21.15 -0.14 18.52
CA LEU A 43 -20.64 -1.16 19.43
C LEU A 43 -21.15 -0.94 20.87
N PRO A 44 -21.32 -1.99 21.68
CA PRO A 44 -21.59 -1.84 23.11
C PRO A 44 -20.37 -1.28 23.84
N THR A 45 -20.58 -0.68 25.02
CA THR A 45 -19.49 -0.28 25.92
C THR A 45 -18.62 -1.50 26.26
N ASN A 46 -17.31 -1.28 26.36
CA ASN A 46 -16.25 -2.28 26.53
C ASN A 46 -16.01 -3.21 25.34
N ALA A 47 -16.64 -2.98 24.18
CA ALA A 47 -16.30 -3.71 22.96
C ALA A 47 -14.91 -3.33 22.46
N MET A 48 -14.13 -4.32 22.06
CA MET A 48 -12.87 -4.13 21.36
C MET A 48 -13.11 -4.08 19.86
N LEU A 49 -12.65 -3.01 19.21
CA LEU A 49 -12.61 -2.86 17.76
C LEU A 49 -11.17 -2.98 17.27
N ILE A 50 -10.93 -3.92 16.34
CA ILE A 50 -9.65 -4.11 15.66
C ILE A 50 -9.86 -3.80 14.19
N VAL A 51 -9.13 -2.81 13.67
CA VAL A 51 -9.11 -2.44 12.25
C VAL A 51 -7.73 -2.76 11.70
N CYS A 52 -7.65 -3.73 10.77
CA CYS A 52 -6.40 -4.09 10.13
C CYS A 52 -6.42 -3.70 8.64
N THR A 53 -5.29 -3.21 8.15
CA THR A 53 -5.06 -2.92 6.73
C THR A 53 -3.75 -3.57 6.29
N GLY A 54 -3.73 -4.14 5.08
CA GLY A 54 -2.48 -4.53 4.44
C GLY A 54 -1.65 -3.30 4.07
N HIS A 55 -0.33 -3.37 4.20
CA HIS A 55 0.58 -2.28 3.85
C HIS A 55 1.18 -2.41 2.44
N GLY A 56 1.21 -3.61 1.85
CA GLY A 56 1.89 -3.79 0.57
C GLY A 56 1.06 -3.48 -0.66
N ASP A 57 1.78 -3.09 -1.70
CA ASP A 57 1.25 -2.88 -3.05
C ASP A 57 1.09 -4.24 -3.75
N THR A 58 -0.04 -4.90 -3.46
CA THR A 58 -0.38 -6.19 -4.07
C THR A 58 -0.54 -6.11 -5.58
N ALA A 59 -0.85 -4.94 -6.13
CA ALA A 59 -0.93 -4.73 -7.57
C ALA A 59 0.47 -4.76 -8.22
N VAL A 60 1.48 -4.20 -7.57
CA VAL A 60 2.89 -4.33 -7.98
C VAL A 60 3.35 -5.79 -7.88
N VAL A 61 3.07 -6.48 -6.76
CA VAL A 61 3.41 -7.91 -6.62
C VAL A 61 2.81 -8.74 -7.77
N ARG A 62 1.53 -8.53 -8.09
CA ARG A 62 0.85 -9.22 -9.20
C ARG A 62 1.47 -8.89 -10.56
N ARG A 63 1.86 -7.64 -10.80
CA ARG A 63 2.54 -7.22 -12.03
C ARG A 63 3.92 -7.84 -12.18
N LEU A 64 4.73 -7.84 -11.12
CA LEU A 64 6.06 -8.45 -11.13
C LEU A 64 6.00 -9.96 -11.38
N ARG A 65 5.03 -10.66 -10.76
CA ARG A 65 4.77 -12.08 -11.06
C ARG A 65 4.43 -12.31 -12.52
N LYS A 66 3.54 -11.47 -13.08
CA LYS A 66 3.16 -11.55 -14.50
C LYS A 66 4.38 -11.37 -15.42
N MET A 67 5.26 -10.40 -15.13
CA MET A 67 6.50 -10.18 -15.88
C MET A 67 7.49 -11.35 -15.81
N LEU A 68 7.45 -12.18 -14.76
CA LEU A 68 8.29 -13.39 -14.67
C LEU A 68 7.70 -14.59 -15.43
N THR A 69 6.37 -14.63 -15.58
CA THR A 69 5.63 -15.68 -16.30
C THR A 69 5.59 -15.44 -17.81
N GLU A 70 5.48 -14.18 -18.23
CA GLU A 70 5.54 -13.78 -19.63
C GLU A 70 7.03 -13.65 -20.01
N GLU A 71 7.58 -14.63 -20.73
CA GLU A 71 8.99 -14.68 -21.20
C GLU A 71 9.34 -13.59 -22.25
N SER A 72 8.85 -12.36 -22.06
CA SER A 72 9.41 -11.21 -22.79
C SER A 72 10.75 -10.87 -22.16
N GLU A 73 11.84 -10.88 -22.93
CA GLU A 73 13.15 -10.33 -22.53
C GLU A 73 12.93 -8.95 -21.92
N PRO A 74 12.89 -8.83 -20.59
CA PRO A 74 12.64 -7.54 -20.00
C PRO A 74 13.95 -6.78 -20.16
N ASN A 75 13.90 -5.54 -20.69
CA ASN A 75 15.03 -4.59 -20.61
C ASN A 75 15.61 -4.49 -19.18
N PHE A 76 14.84 -4.94 -18.20
CA PHE A 76 15.14 -5.09 -16.80
C PHE A 76 15.42 -6.57 -16.46
N GLY A 77 16.69 -6.99 -16.41
CA GLY A 77 17.08 -8.39 -16.23
C GLY A 77 16.34 -9.14 -15.11
N ARG A 78 16.02 -10.42 -15.37
CA ARG A 78 15.14 -11.29 -14.54
C ARG A 78 15.50 -11.29 -13.05
N GLU A 79 16.78 -11.34 -12.71
CA GLU A 79 17.27 -11.32 -11.32
C GLU A 79 16.77 -10.09 -10.54
N LYS A 80 16.75 -8.92 -11.18
CA LYS A 80 16.28 -7.68 -10.55
C LYS A 80 14.78 -7.66 -10.32
N ILE A 81 14.02 -8.36 -11.17
CA ILE A 81 12.57 -8.55 -11.00
C ILE A 81 12.32 -9.46 -9.79
N VAL A 82 13.08 -10.55 -9.65
CA VAL A 82 12.98 -11.47 -8.52
C VAL A 82 13.32 -10.78 -7.21
N GLU A 83 14.45 -10.07 -7.13
CA GLU A 83 14.85 -9.31 -5.94
C GLU A 83 13.77 -8.27 -5.55
N SER A 84 13.24 -7.54 -6.53
CA SER A 84 12.16 -6.58 -6.27
C SER A 84 10.87 -7.28 -5.81
N LEU A 85 10.53 -8.45 -6.39
CA LEU A 85 9.35 -9.20 -6.02
C LEU A 85 9.42 -9.68 -4.57
N GLU A 86 10.57 -10.17 -4.11
CA GLU A 86 10.78 -10.58 -2.72
C GLU A 86 10.54 -9.41 -1.75
N GLU A 87 11.09 -8.22 -2.05
CA GLU A 87 10.89 -7.01 -1.25
C GLU A 87 9.40 -6.62 -1.16
N PHE A 88 8.71 -6.53 -2.31
CA PHE A 88 7.31 -6.12 -2.36
C PHE A 88 6.37 -7.16 -1.74
N GLN A 89 6.69 -8.45 -1.89
CA GLN A 89 5.92 -9.53 -1.29
C GLN A 89 6.04 -9.51 0.23
N ALA A 90 7.26 -9.40 0.78
CA ALA A 90 7.48 -9.30 2.22
C ALA A 90 6.69 -8.14 2.82
N ARG A 91 6.64 -6.99 2.15
CA ARG A 91 5.83 -5.82 2.58
C ARG A 91 4.32 -6.03 2.45
N ALA A 92 3.87 -6.84 1.48
CA ALA A 92 2.46 -7.19 1.30
C ALA A 92 1.95 -8.21 2.31
N GLU A 93 2.85 -8.99 2.91
CA GLU A 93 2.53 -9.92 3.99
C GLU A 93 2.41 -9.23 5.36
N VAL A 94 2.80 -7.95 5.47
CA VAL A 94 2.67 -7.16 6.69
C VAL A 94 1.33 -6.41 6.71
N ALA A 95 0.61 -6.55 7.82
CA ALA A 95 -0.58 -5.78 8.13
C ALA A 95 -0.31 -4.76 9.25
N LEU A 96 -0.94 -3.59 9.14
CA LEU A 96 -1.03 -2.61 10.21
C LEU A 96 -2.39 -2.78 10.88
N CYS A 97 -2.41 -2.99 12.20
CA CYS A 97 -3.64 -3.13 12.98
C CYS A 97 -3.76 -2.01 14.00
N PHE A 98 -4.95 -1.43 14.07
CA PHE A 98 -5.36 -0.42 15.04
C PHE A 98 -6.36 -1.06 15.99
N VAL A 99 -6.15 -0.90 17.29
CA VAL A 99 -7.00 -1.48 18.33
C VAL A 99 -7.52 -0.38 19.23
N GLY A 100 -8.82 -0.42 19.53
CA GLY A 100 -9.45 0.49 20.49
C GLY A 100 -10.56 -0.21 21.26
N VAL A 101 -10.68 0.09 22.55
CA VAL A 101 -11.81 -0.37 23.37
C VAL A 101 -12.78 0.79 23.50
N LYS A 102 -14.07 0.53 23.26
CA LYS A 102 -15.10 1.54 23.44
C LYS A 102 -15.36 1.79 24.92
N HIS A 103 -15.24 3.05 25.33
CA HIS A 103 -15.70 3.53 26.63
C HIS A 103 -17.13 4.06 26.53
#